data_AF-A0A5K4F0V8-F1
#
_entry.id   AF-A0A5K4F0V8-F1
#
_cell.length_a   1.000
_cell.length_b   1.000
_cell.length_c   1.000
_cell.angle_alpha   90.00
_cell.angle_beta   90.00
_cell.angle_gamma   90.00
#
_symmetry.space_group_name_H-M   'P 1'
#
loop_
_entity.id
_entity.type
_entity.pdbx_description
1 polymer ?
#
loop_
_entity_poly.entity_id
_entity_poly.type
_entity_poly.pdbx_seq_one_letter_code
_entity_poly.pdbx_strand_id
1 'polypeptide(L)'
;MYLSNSKNSCSILKGYQFNSLNKQKFDQMKLEFDNQLDDLYKSGSRCFHFTSIDLLPAEMVLLFHGYTDSENSIYSNSILLISLSKRFDVYESLNCTKKLEHILPGCQTAGQFEHQVNQFLRSLWNKYLGNEEVDALISRLTTNIIIFHTYDYNNNLEINSTCTQ
;
A
#
# COMPACT_ATOMS: atom_id res chain seq x y z
N MET A 1 -0.64 -20.20 20.98
CA MET A 1 0.20 -19.98 19.77
C MET A 1 1.42 -19.19 20.23
N TYR A 2 2.57 -19.83 20.28
CA TYR A 2 3.82 -19.18 20.68
C TYR A 2 4.36 -18.40 19.48
N LEU A 3 4.32 -17.07 19.53
CA LEU A 3 5.10 -16.22 18.64
C LEU A 3 6.54 -16.22 19.20
N SER A 4 7.32 -17.20 18.78
CA SER A 4 8.74 -17.27 19.12
C SER A 4 9.50 -16.10 18.49
N ASN A 5 10.35 -15.45 19.28
CA ASN A 5 11.33 -14.43 18.89
C ASN A 5 11.81 -14.55 17.44
N SER A 6 11.31 -13.69 16.57
CA SER A 6 11.91 -13.41 15.26
C SER A 6 11.95 -11.90 15.06
N LYS A 7 12.82 -11.43 14.19
CA LYS A 7 12.83 -10.05 13.72
C LYS A 7 11.44 -9.72 13.13
N ASN A 8 10.53 -9.18 13.93
CA ASN A 8 9.12 -8.95 13.61
C ASN A 8 8.91 -7.78 12.63
N SER A 9 9.77 -7.65 11.62
CA SER A 9 9.69 -6.62 10.59
C SER A 9 9.42 -7.29 9.24
N CYS A 10 8.43 -6.77 8.52
CA CYS A 10 8.20 -7.17 7.13
C CYS A 10 9.42 -6.84 6.27
N SER A 11 9.69 -7.68 5.27
CA SER A 11 10.72 -7.42 4.28
C SER A 11 10.29 -6.23 3.43
N ILE A 12 11.04 -5.12 3.51
CA ILE A 12 10.68 -3.88 2.83
C ILE A 12 11.12 -3.96 1.36
N LEU A 13 10.16 -3.77 0.47
CA LEU A 13 10.34 -3.70 -0.97
C LEU A 13 10.03 -2.26 -1.40
N LYS A 14 11.07 -1.52 -1.75
CA LYS A 14 10.93 -0.12 -2.13
C LYS A 14 10.60 0.00 -3.61
N GLY A 15 9.54 0.75 -3.91
CA GLY A 15 9.33 1.24 -5.26
C GLY A 15 10.35 2.32 -5.60
N TYR A 16 10.98 2.21 -6.77
CA TYR A 16 11.88 3.22 -7.29
C TYR A 16 11.12 4.10 -8.29
N GLN A 17 11.29 5.44 -8.20
CA GLN A 17 10.80 6.36 -9.23
C GLN A 17 11.72 6.29 -10.44
N PHE A 18 11.14 6.24 -11.64
CA PHE A 18 11.92 6.12 -12.87
C PHE A 18 11.54 7.18 -13.90
N ASN A 19 12.52 8.01 -14.26
CA ASN A 19 12.44 8.90 -15.40
C ASN A 19 13.08 8.23 -16.61
N SER A 20 12.28 8.02 -17.68
CA SER A 20 12.73 7.62 -19.02
C SER A 20 13.60 6.35 -19.07
N LEU A 21 12.95 5.18 -18.95
CA LEU A 21 13.57 3.88 -19.24
C LEU A 21 13.16 3.39 -20.63
N ASN A 22 14.09 2.74 -21.35
CA ASN A 22 13.72 1.99 -22.54
C ASN A 22 13.02 0.67 -22.13
N LYS A 23 12.23 0.10 -23.04
CA LYS A 23 11.42 -1.11 -22.78
C LYS A 23 12.24 -2.27 -22.19
N GLN A 24 13.45 -2.51 -22.71
CA GLN A 24 14.33 -3.57 -22.22
C GLN A 24 14.73 -3.41 -20.75
N LYS A 25 15.10 -2.20 -20.32
CA LYS A 25 15.42 -1.95 -18.91
C LYS A 25 14.19 -2.13 -18.03
N PHE A 26 13.02 -1.78 -18.55
CA PHE A 26 11.77 -1.94 -17.81
C PHE A 26 11.42 -3.42 -17.58
N ASP A 27 11.50 -4.26 -18.62
CA ASP A 27 11.26 -5.70 -18.52
C ASP A 27 12.27 -6.37 -17.57
N GLN A 28 13.53 -5.96 -17.63
CA GLN A 28 14.57 -6.42 -16.71
C GLN A 28 14.25 -6.07 -15.25
N MET A 29 13.75 -4.87 -14.98
CA MET A 29 13.40 -4.47 -13.63
C MET A 29 12.18 -5.22 -13.08
N LYS A 30 11.19 -5.50 -13.92
CA LYS A 30 10.06 -6.37 -13.52
C LYS A 30 10.57 -7.73 -13.06
N LEU A 31 11.47 -8.31 -13.84
CA LEU A 31 12.09 -9.60 -13.53
C LEU A 31 12.92 -9.53 -12.23
N GLU A 32 13.71 -8.48 -12.04
CA GLU A 32 14.47 -8.27 -10.81
C GLU A 32 13.58 -8.14 -9.57
N PHE A 33 12.46 -7.42 -9.70
CA PHE A 33 11.49 -7.27 -8.62
C PHE A 33 10.79 -8.61 -8.28
N ASP A 34 10.36 -9.35 -9.31
CA ASP A 34 9.79 -10.69 -9.14
C ASP A 34 10.78 -11.63 -8.45
N ASN A 35 12.02 -11.68 -8.93
CA ASN A 35 13.07 -12.55 -8.38
C ASN A 35 13.39 -12.18 -6.93
N GLN A 36 13.47 -10.89 -6.60
CA GLN A 36 13.73 -10.44 -5.23
C GLN A 36 12.63 -10.93 -4.28
N LEU A 37 11.37 -10.81 -4.66
CA LEU A 37 10.24 -11.24 -3.85
C LEU A 37 10.19 -12.77 -3.72
N ASP A 38 10.43 -13.48 -4.82
CA ASP A 38 10.47 -14.94 -4.85
C ASP A 38 11.61 -15.51 -3.98
N ASP A 39 12.81 -14.94 -4.06
CA ASP A 39 13.95 -15.34 -3.22
C ASP A 39 13.64 -15.14 -1.73
N LEU A 40 13.04 -14.00 -1.37
CA LEU A 40 12.65 -13.74 0.02
C LEU A 40 11.57 -14.73 0.48
N TYR A 41 10.58 -15.02 -0.36
CA TYR A 41 9.54 -15.99 -0.02
C TYR A 41 10.10 -17.41 0.13
N LYS A 42 10.96 -17.86 -0.79
CA LYS A 42 11.66 -19.15 -0.71
C LYS A 42 12.58 -19.24 0.51
N SER A 43 13.18 -18.13 0.93
CA SER A 43 14.00 -18.07 2.16
C SER A 43 13.18 -18.15 3.47
N GLY A 44 11.85 -18.13 3.38
CA GLY A 44 10.95 -18.26 4.53
C GLY A 44 10.31 -16.95 5.00
N SER A 45 10.55 -15.82 4.32
CA SER A 45 9.85 -14.56 4.64
C SER A 45 8.35 -14.69 4.35
N ARG A 46 7.52 -14.17 5.26
CA ARG A 46 6.04 -14.23 5.16
C ARG A 46 5.34 -12.89 5.34
N CYS A 47 6.08 -11.81 5.57
CA CYS A 47 5.53 -10.46 5.51
C CYS A 47 6.36 -9.60 4.57
N PHE A 48 5.68 -8.95 3.62
CA PHE A 48 6.29 -8.10 2.61
C PHE A 48 5.64 -6.73 2.67
N HIS A 49 6.45 -5.68 2.78
CA HIS A 49 5.97 -4.31 2.78
C HIS A 49 6.42 -3.58 1.52
N PHE A 50 5.47 -3.37 0.62
CA PHE A 50 5.63 -2.57 -0.58
C PHE A 50 5.40 -1.10 -0.26
N THR A 51 6.48 -0.34 -0.20
CA THR A 51 6.39 1.09 0.10
C THR A 51 6.24 1.91 -1.17
N SER A 52 5.31 2.85 -1.15
CA SER A 52 5.18 3.92 -2.15
C SER A 52 4.82 3.41 -3.54
N ILE A 53 3.83 2.51 -3.62
CA ILE A 53 3.41 1.92 -4.90
C ILE A 53 2.80 2.95 -5.87
N ASP A 54 2.32 4.08 -5.35
CA ASP A 54 1.88 5.25 -6.10
C ASP A 54 3.01 5.94 -6.89
N LEU A 55 4.26 5.61 -6.59
CA LEU A 55 5.44 6.12 -7.30
C LEU A 55 5.96 5.16 -8.37
N LEU A 56 5.43 3.94 -8.43
CA LEU A 56 5.82 2.95 -9.42
C LEU A 56 5.23 3.30 -10.81
N PRO A 57 5.95 2.98 -11.90
CA PRO A 57 5.36 2.97 -13.23
C PRO A 57 4.12 2.07 -13.27
N ALA A 58 3.07 2.51 -13.97
CA ALA A 58 1.78 1.82 -13.95
C ALA A 58 1.90 0.36 -14.40
N GLU A 59 2.75 0.08 -15.38
CA GLU A 59 2.98 -1.27 -15.90
C GLU A 59 3.67 -2.19 -14.89
N MET A 60 4.39 -1.68 -13.88
CA MET A 60 4.92 -2.48 -12.76
C MET A 60 3.84 -2.80 -11.74
N VAL A 61 2.89 -1.89 -11.53
CA VAL A 61 1.77 -2.12 -10.60
C VAL A 61 0.92 -3.32 -11.03
N LEU A 62 0.89 -3.64 -12.33
CA LEU A 62 0.22 -4.86 -12.83
C LEU A 62 0.75 -6.17 -12.20
N LEU A 63 2.00 -6.22 -11.72
CA LEU A 63 2.53 -7.40 -11.02
C LEU A 63 1.69 -7.74 -9.78
N PHE A 64 1.12 -6.73 -9.13
CA PHE A 64 0.30 -6.91 -7.94
C PHE A 64 -0.99 -7.69 -8.21
N HIS A 65 -1.48 -7.78 -9.45
CA HIS A 65 -2.58 -8.70 -9.78
C HIS A 65 -2.25 -10.11 -9.35
N GLY A 66 -1.10 -10.63 -9.78
CA GLY A 66 -0.68 -12.00 -9.44
C GLY A 66 -0.35 -12.18 -7.96
N TYR A 67 0.09 -11.12 -7.28
CA TYR A 67 0.48 -11.23 -5.87
C TYR A 67 -0.70 -11.13 -4.92
N THR A 68 -1.73 -10.36 -5.28
CA THR A 68 -2.88 -10.06 -4.41
C THR A 68 -4.14 -10.83 -4.80
N ASP A 69 -4.07 -11.68 -5.82
CA ASP A 69 -5.19 -12.55 -6.18
C ASP A 69 -5.49 -13.55 -5.05
N SER A 70 -6.73 -13.52 -4.55
CA SER A 70 -7.13 -14.32 -3.39
C SER A 70 -7.09 -15.83 -3.62
N GLU A 71 -7.22 -16.26 -4.88
CA GLU A 71 -7.28 -17.69 -5.24
C GLU A 71 -5.96 -18.17 -5.82
N ASN A 72 -5.29 -17.33 -6.61
CA ASN A 72 -4.15 -17.73 -7.44
C ASN A 72 -2.83 -17.10 -7.03
N SER A 73 -2.78 -16.36 -5.91
CA SER A 73 -1.53 -15.76 -5.47
C SER A 73 -0.44 -16.80 -5.21
N ILE A 74 0.71 -16.60 -5.86
CA ILE A 74 1.94 -17.36 -5.63
C ILE A 74 2.49 -17.16 -4.21
N TYR A 75 2.02 -16.13 -3.50
CA TYR A 75 2.40 -15.79 -2.12
C TYR A 75 1.26 -15.96 -1.13
N SER A 76 0.35 -16.90 -1.37
CA SER A 76 -0.88 -17.15 -0.60
C SER A 76 -0.71 -17.29 0.92
N ASN A 77 0.47 -17.73 1.39
CA ASN A 77 0.79 -17.84 2.82
C ASN A 77 1.54 -16.61 3.37
N SER A 78 1.34 -15.42 2.80
CA SER A 78 2.06 -14.20 3.17
C SER A 78 1.12 -13.03 3.49
N ILE A 79 1.60 -12.11 4.32
CA ILE A 79 1.00 -10.80 4.53
C ILE A 79 1.66 -9.82 3.57
N LEU A 80 0.85 -9.16 2.74
CA LEU A 80 1.29 -8.08 1.86
C LEU A 80 0.81 -6.75 2.45
N LEU A 81 1.75 -5.95 2.95
CA LEU A 81 1.50 -4.58 3.36
C LEU A 81 1.83 -3.66 2.20
N ILE A 82 0.91 -2.76 1.87
CA ILE A 82 1.04 -1.86 0.74
C ILE A 82 0.81 -0.45 1.26
N SER A 83 1.79 0.43 1.07
CA SER A 83 1.67 1.82 1.49
C SER A 83 1.84 2.78 0.32
N LEU A 84 1.21 3.94 0.43
CA LEU A 84 1.34 5.04 -0.51
C LEU A 84 2.26 6.11 0.08
N SER A 85 3.03 6.78 -0.77
CA SER A 85 3.77 7.99 -0.42
C SER A 85 2.85 9.20 -0.28
N LYS A 86 1.72 9.22 -1.00
CA LYS A 86 0.71 10.26 -0.92
C LYS A 86 0.15 10.41 0.50
N ARG A 87 0.29 11.62 1.04
CA ARG A 87 -0.50 12.08 2.19
C ARG A 87 -1.85 12.60 1.72
N PHE A 88 -2.90 12.17 2.40
CA PHE A 88 -4.27 12.61 2.19
C PHE A 88 -4.64 13.55 3.32
N ASP A 89 -5.09 14.75 2.97
CA ASP A 89 -5.58 15.70 3.97
C ASP A 89 -6.94 15.20 4.47
N VAL A 90 -7.00 14.86 5.76
CA VAL A 90 -8.24 14.53 6.45
C VAL A 90 -8.68 15.79 7.18
N TYR A 91 -9.71 16.45 6.65
CA TYR A 91 -10.33 17.59 7.32
C TYR A 91 -11.26 17.04 8.40
N GLU A 92 -10.78 16.93 9.63
CA GLU A 92 -11.67 16.74 10.77
C GLU A 92 -12.52 18.00 10.92
N SER A 93 -13.83 17.89 10.66
CA SER A 93 -14.74 18.94 11.12
C SER A 93 -14.60 19.01 12.65
N LEU A 94 -14.56 20.22 13.22
CA LEU A 94 -14.43 20.48 14.66
C LEU A 94 -15.44 19.72 15.55
N ASN A 95 -16.46 19.09 14.95
CA ASN A 95 -17.50 18.32 15.62
C ASN A 95 -17.32 16.78 15.54
N CYS A 96 -16.19 16.27 15.02
CA CYS A 96 -15.94 14.82 14.93
C CYS A 96 -15.48 14.15 16.23
N THR A 97 -15.54 14.85 17.36
CA THR A 97 -15.31 14.24 18.68
C THR A 97 -16.39 13.21 19.01
N LYS A 98 -15.95 11.94 19.04
CA LYS A 98 -16.58 10.75 19.62
C LYS A 98 -17.66 11.09 20.66
N LYS A 99 -18.92 11.14 20.24
CA LYS A 99 -20.06 10.84 21.10
C LYS A 99 -20.98 9.87 20.36
N LEU A 100 -20.94 8.62 20.81
CA LEU A 100 -21.97 7.58 20.70
C LEU A 100 -22.50 7.26 19.29
N GLU A 101 -22.08 6.08 18.80
CA GLU A 101 -22.81 5.15 17.92
C GLU A 101 -23.36 5.63 16.56
N HIS A 102 -23.26 6.92 16.24
CA HIS A 102 -23.72 7.47 14.96
C HIS A 102 -22.65 8.35 14.35
N ILE A 103 -22.21 8.01 13.13
CA ILE A 103 -21.34 8.87 12.33
C ILE A 103 -22.13 10.14 12.00
N LEU A 104 -21.76 11.27 12.59
CA LEU A 104 -22.40 12.56 12.34
C LEU A 104 -22.11 13.04 10.90
N PRO A 105 -23.05 13.72 10.24
CA PRO A 105 -22.84 14.30 8.92
C PRO A 105 -21.73 15.36 8.98
N GLY A 106 -20.65 15.16 8.21
CA GLY A 106 -19.49 16.04 8.16
C GLY A 106 -18.16 15.41 8.58
N CYS A 107 -18.16 14.18 9.11
CA CYS A 107 -16.94 13.41 9.34
C CYS A 107 -16.63 12.50 8.16
N GLN A 108 -15.37 12.48 7.70
CA GLN A 108 -14.96 11.59 6.62
C GLN A 108 -15.11 10.13 7.06
N THR A 109 -16.01 9.39 6.42
CA THR A 109 -16.22 7.96 6.72
C THR A 109 -15.09 7.12 6.13
N ALA A 110 -14.90 5.89 6.62
CA ALA A 110 -13.95 4.94 6.03
C ALA A 110 -14.20 4.76 4.52
N GLY A 111 -15.46 4.66 4.10
CA GLY A 111 -15.83 4.57 2.69
C GLY A 111 -15.56 5.85 1.88
N GLN A 112 -15.69 7.04 2.47
CA GLN A 112 -15.32 8.30 1.82
C GLN A 112 -13.80 8.43 1.65
N PHE A 113 -13.02 7.96 2.63
CA PHE A 113 -11.56 7.91 2.52
C PHE A 113 -11.11 6.88 1.48
N GLU A 114 -11.66 5.67 1.52
CA GLU A 114 -11.43 4.66 0.50
C GLU A 114 -11.74 5.19 -0.90
N HIS A 115 -12.87 5.89 -1.08
CA HIS A 115 -13.21 6.51 -2.36
C HIS A 115 -12.15 7.53 -2.81
N GLN A 116 -11.63 8.36 -1.90
CA GLN A 116 -10.57 9.32 -2.19
C GLN A 116 -9.27 8.63 -2.61
N VAL A 117 -8.88 7.56 -1.92
CA VAL A 117 -7.72 6.73 -2.28
C VAL A 117 -7.91 6.10 -3.66
N ASN A 118 -9.09 5.52 -3.93
CA ASN A 118 -9.41 4.88 -5.20
C ASN A 118 -9.38 5.89 -6.36
N GLN A 119 -9.93 7.09 -6.16
CA GLN A 119 -9.85 8.16 -7.16
C GLN A 119 -8.40 8.58 -7.44
N PHE A 120 -7.57 8.68 -6.40
CA PHE A 120 -6.15 8.99 -6.55
C PHE A 120 -5.43 7.91 -7.38
N LEU A 121 -5.59 6.63 -7.04
CA LEU A 121 -4.96 5.53 -7.78
C LEU A 121 -5.42 5.47 -9.25
N ARG A 122 -6.71 5.68 -9.51
CA ARG A 122 -7.27 5.80 -10.87
C ARG A 122 -6.62 6.94 -11.65
N SER A 123 -6.42 8.09 -11.02
CA SER A 123 -5.79 9.25 -11.67
C SER A 123 -4.34 8.98 -12.10
N LEU A 124 -3.64 8.08 -11.40
CA LEU A 124 -2.26 7.70 -11.73
C LEU A 124 -2.21 6.69 -12.87
N TRP A 125 -3.08 5.67 -12.83
CA TRP A 125 -2.89 4.46 -13.65
C TRP A 125 -3.81 4.37 -14.86
N ASN A 126 -5.01 4.99 -14.85
CA ASN A 126 -5.99 4.83 -15.93
C ASN A 126 -5.45 5.24 -17.30
N LYS A 127 -4.61 6.29 -17.35
CA LYS A 127 -4.02 6.79 -18.59
C LYS A 127 -3.12 5.75 -19.28
N TYR A 128 -2.50 4.86 -18.51
CA TYR A 128 -1.47 3.94 -18.99
C TYR A 128 -2.00 2.51 -19.13
N LEU A 129 -2.89 2.08 -18.23
CA LEU A 129 -3.36 0.70 -18.17
C LEU A 129 -4.75 0.50 -18.77
N GLY A 130 -5.61 1.53 -18.80
CA GLY A 130 -7.03 1.38 -19.09
C GLY A 130 -7.87 1.23 -17.82
N ASN A 131 -9.18 1.47 -17.94
CA ASN A 131 -10.10 1.45 -16.80
C ASN A 131 -10.31 0.02 -16.27
N GLU A 132 -10.42 -0.97 -17.14
CA GLU A 132 -10.73 -2.35 -16.72
C GLU A 132 -9.61 -2.93 -15.85
N GLU A 133 -8.36 -2.77 -16.29
CA GLU A 133 -7.17 -3.24 -15.60
C GLU A 133 -6.99 -2.56 -14.24
N VAL A 134 -7.25 -1.25 -14.18
CA VAL A 134 -7.13 -0.48 -12.92
C VAL A 134 -8.24 -0.86 -11.95
N ASP A 135 -9.46 -1.04 -12.41
CA ASP A 135 -10.59 -1.43 -11.56
C ASP A 135 -10.36 -2.80 -10.94
N ALA A 136 -9.80 -3.72 -11.74
CA ALA A 136 -9.42 -5.04 -11.27
C ALA A 136 -8.23 -5.02 -10.29
N LEU A 137 -7.28 -4.07 -10.41
CA LEU A 137 -6.20 -3.89 -9.44
C LEU A 137 -6.73 -3.34 -8.12
N ILE A 138 -7.53 -2.26 -8.20
CA ILE A 138 -8.05 -1.57 -7.02
C ILE A 138 -8.88 -2.52 -6.18
N SER A 139 -9.76 -3.32 -6.78
CA SER A 139 -10.59 -4.27 -6.04
C SER A 139 -9.79 -5.29 -5.20
N ARG A 140 -8.57 -5.63 -5.64
CA ARG A 140 -7.64 -6.52 -4.92
C ARG A 140 -6.78 -5.77 -3.89
N LEU A 141 -6.36 -4.56 -4.21
CA LEU A 141 -5.47 -3.76 -3.36
C LEU A 141 -6.19 -3.11 -2.17
N THR A 142 -7.46 -2.72 -2.36
CA THR A 142 -8.17 -1.88 -1.39
C THR A 142 -9.21 -2.63 -0.58
N THR A 143 -9.17 -3.96 -0.57
CA THR A 143 -10.08 -4.80 0.23
C THR A 143 -10.00 -4.47 1.72
N ASN A 144 -8.81 -4.10 2.22
CA ASN A 144 -8.59 -3.66 3.59
C ASN A 144 -7.67 -2.43 3.63
N ILE A 145 -8.26 -1.24 3.79
CA ILE A 145 -7.49 0.00 3.98
C ILE A 145 -7.36 0.30 5.48
N ILE A 146 -6.12 0.52 5.92
CA ILE A 146 -5.80 1.00 7.27
C ILE A 146 -5.27 2.43 7.15
N ILE A 147 -5.80 3.34 7.98
CA ILE A 147 -5.43 4.75 7.98
C ILE A 147 -4.54 5.02 9.20
N PHE A 148 -3.34 5.57 8.95
CA PHE A 148 -2.45 6.05 9.99
C PHE A 148 -2.51 7.58 10.02
N HIS A 149 -2.98 8.14 11.13
CA HIS A 149 -2.99 9.58 11.33
C HIS A 149 -1.64 10.03 11.86
N THR A 150 -0.93 10.85 11.08
CA THR A 150 0.25 11.57 11.54
C THR A 150 -0.13 13.02 11.80
N TYR A 151 0.00 13.48 13.04
CA TYR A 151 -0.14 14.89 13.34
C TYR A 151 1.13 15.61 12.89
N ASP A 152 1.02 16.53 11.94
CA ASP A 152 2.11 17.44 11.58
C ASP A 152 2.24 18.49 12.70
N TYR A 153 2.85 18.08 13.83
CA TYR A 153 3.30 19.02 14.84
C TYR A 153 4.55 19.71 14.30
N ASN A 154 4.34 20.80 13.57
CA ASN A 154 5.37 21.84 13.42
C ASN A 154 5.61 22.46 14.81
N ASN A 155 6.35 21.74 15.65
CA ASN A 155 7.19 22.21 16.76
C ASN A 155 7.77 20.97 17.47
N ASN A 156 9.03 20.65 17.15
CA ASN A 156 10.00 19.85 17.91
C ASN A 156 9.45 18.77 18.84
N LEU A 157 9.51 17.50 18.42
CA LEU A 157 9.89 16.39 19.30
C LEU A 157 10.25 15.15 18.46
N GLU A 158 11.43 14.59 18.74
CA GLU A 158 11.92 13.34 18.20
C GLU A 158 10.89 12.22 18.40
N ILE A 159 10.39 11.64 17.32
CA ILE A 159 9.54 10.45 17.38
C ILE A 159 10.45 9.24 17.58
N ASN A 160 10.84 8.99 18.83
CA ASN A 160 11.19 7.65 19.29
C ASN A 160 9.88 6.90 19.56
N SER A 161 9.26 6.32 18.53
CA SER A 161 8.23 5.31 18.74
C SER A 161 8.89 3.94 18.74
N THR A 162 9.39 3.52 19.90
CA THR A 162 9.55 2.10 20.23
C THR A 162 8.16 1.47 20.25
N CYS A 163 7.88 0.56 19.32
CA CYS A 163 6.77 -0.36 19.45
C CYS A 163 7.03 -1.25 20.67
N THR A 164 6.32 -1.01 21.76
CA THR A 164 6.22 -1.98 22.87
C THR A 164 5.27 -3.11 22.47
N GLN A 165 5.72 -4.32 22.80
CA GLN A 165 5.25 -5.66 22.36
C GLN A 165 3.75 -5.89 22.38
#